data_AF-A0A7S3C1I7-F1
#
_entry.id   AF-A0A7S3C1I7-F1
#
_cell.length_a   1.000
_cell.length_b   1.000
_cell.length_c   1.000
_cell.angle_alpha   90.00
_cell.angle_beta   90.00
_cell.angle_gamma   90.00
#
_symmetry.space_group_name_H-M   'P 1'
#
loop_
_entity.id
_entity.type
_entity.pdbx_description
1 polymer ?
#
loop_
_entity_poly.entity_id
_entity_poly.type
_entity_poly.pdbx_seq_one_letter_code
_entity_poly.pdbx_strand_id
1 'polypeptide(L)'
;ASNGWDTRYPVTGYTREVNIGDIPEATALLNNALRTTLLPASAAEFPALSPSSLRVNEALVVKYDAASGHNCLPVHQDFSLLTLNVALSDSNSFTRGGTWFQHSGTTVVAERGEAVLHAGRIPHCGVPVSSGSRYQLVLFILSTKHPDVCGRLQAIGAATGARAQGGAQDINLSVQVLERAVRANNRDCESWSQLAHNYRSLAQLDEAARCFDRVIDLSDSRDFAALSDLAEIRSQQDRPLDALECLRRALEIGPPPGPQQTADRLRAQHSAGIALLELEMFEEAGIAFDGIVDEDPTAVESWAALGVVMAKLGEETAALACQRQVLSLRAQQAADAAPENSRGAET
;
A
#
# COMPACT_ATOMS: atom_id res chain seq x y z
N ALA A 1 4.07 -23.03 -18.96
CA ALA A 1 3.50 -23.66 -17.76
C ALA A 1 2.33 -24.53 -18.19
N SER A 2 2.29 -25.80 -17.79
CA SER A 2 1.19 -26.73 -18.09
C SER A 2 -0.16 -26.28 -17.52
N ASN A 3 -0.16 -25.48 -16.46
CA ASN A 3 -1.36 -24.97 -15.77
C ASN A 3 -1.70 -23.49 -16.09
N GLY A 4 -1.09 -22.92 -17.14
CA GLY A 4 -1.29 -21.51 -17.52
C GLY A 4 -0.69 -20.50 -16.53
N TRP A 5 -0.94 -19.22 -16.77
CA TRP A 5 -0.47 -18.08 -15.96
C TRP A 5 -1.35 -17.77 -14.74
N ASP A 6 -2.32 -18.63 -14.41
CA ASP A 6 -3.52 -18.12 -13.74
C ASP A 6 -4.43 -19.14 -13.02
N THR A 7 -3.89 -20.03 -12.18
CA THR A 7 -4.76 -21.03 -11.52
C THR A 7 -4.55 -21.26 -10.02
N ARG A 8 -3.58 -20.61 -9.35
CA ARG A 8 -3.34 -20.85 -7.90
C ARG A 8 -3.26 -19.64 -6.98
N TYR A 9 -2.97 -18.43 -7.48
CA TYR A 9 -2.74 -17.26 -6.61
C TYR A 9 -3.50 -16.00 -7.08
N PRO A 10 -4.84 -16.01 -7.14
CA PRO A 10 -5.63 -14.80 -7.47
C PRO A 10 -5.65 -13.75 -6.32
N VAL A 11 -4.73 -13.82 -5.36
CA VAL A 11 -4.86 -13.14 -4.06
C VAL A 11 -4.87 -11.62 -4.19
N THR A 12 -4.24 -11.07 -5.23
CA THR A 12 -4.10 -9.61 -5.36
C THR A 12 -4.84 -9.04 -6.57
N GLY A 13 -5.10 -9.83 -7.62
CA GLY A 13 -5.70 -9.33 -8.87
C GLY A 13 -4.82 -8.34 -9.64
N TYR A 14 -3.55 -8.14 -9.24
CA TYR A 14 -2.63 -7.18 -9.86
C TYR A 14 -1.56 -7.85 -10.75
N THR A 15 -1.25 -9.13 -10.52
CA THR A 15 -0.18 -9.87 -11.21
C THR A 15 -0.66 -11.20 -11.77
N ARG A 16 0.11 -11.74 -12.73
CA ARG A 16 -0.04 -13.12 -13.22
C ARG A 16 1.21 -13.91 -12.88
N GLU A 17 1.03 -15.12 -12.37
CA GLU A 17 2.11 -15.84 -11.69
C GLU A 17 2.13 -17.32 -12.07
N VAL A 18 3.35 -17.85 -12.18
CA VAL A 18 3.59 -19.28 -12.39
C VAL A 18 4.57 -19.77 -11.35
N ASN A 19 4.22 -20.85 -10.65
CA ASN A 19 5.15 -21.50 -9.75
C ASN A 19 6.23 -22.25 -10.55
N ILE A 20 7.50 -22.05 -10.21
CA ILE A 20 8.63 -22.71 -10.89
C ILE A 20 8.53 -24.24 -10.82
N GLY A 21 7.92 -24.79 -9.77
CA GLY A 21 7.66 -26.23 -9.63
C GLY A 21 6.81 -26.82 -10.76
N ASP A 22 6.07 -25.99 -11.51
CA ASP A 22 5.29 -26.40 -12.68
C ASP A 22 6.08 -26.33 -14.01
N ILE A 23 7.36 -25.97 -13.94
CA ILE A 23 8.27 -25.87 -15.08
C ILE A 23 9.52 -26.72 -14.77
N PRO A 24 9.54 -28.01 -15.14
CA PRO A 24 10.61 -28.94 -14.77
C PRO A 24 12.01 -28.46 -15.14
N GLU A 25 12.19 -27.91 -16.34
CA GLU A 25 13.48 -27.39 -16.81
C GLU A 25 13.94 -26.19 -15.97
N ALA A 26 13.02 -25.29 -15.62
CA ALA A 26 13.33 -24.13 -14.78
C ALA A 26 13.66 -24.55 -13.34
N THR A 27 13.01 -25.59 -12.81
CA THR A 27 13.32 -26.15 -11.48
C THR A 27 14.76 -26.66 -11.42
N ALA A 28 15.23 -27.37 -12.45
CA ALA A 28 16.62 -27.84 -12.50
C ALA A 28 17.63 -26.68 -12.55
N LEU A 29 17.36 -25.67 -13.39
CA LEU A 29 18.19 -24.46 -13.50
C LEU A 29 18.23 -23.68 -12.19
N LEU A 30 17.07 -23.44 -11.57
CA LEU A 30 16.97 -22.74 -10.29
C LEU A 30 17.73 -23.48 -9.19
N ASN A 31 17.58 -24.81 -9.10
CA ASN A 31 18.29 -25.61 -8.12
C ASN A 31 19.81 -25.50 -8.25
N ASN A 32 20.33 -25.42 -9.48
CA ASN A 32 21.74 -25.17 -9.71
C ASN A 32 22.13 -23.76 -9.24
N ALA A 33 21.40 -22.73 -9.69
CA ALA A 33 21.67 -21.33 -9.34
C ALA A 33 21.60 -21.07 -7.82
N LEU A 34 20.65 -21.69 -7.11
CA LEU A 34 20.53 -21.61 -5.65
C LEU A 34 21.78 -22.14 -4.95
N ARG A 35 22.34 -23.26 -5.42
CA ARG A 35 23.52 -23.88 -4.82
C ARG A 35 24.80 -23.13 -5.12
N THR A 36 24.96 -22.65 -6.36
CA THR A 36 26.23 -22.08 -6.82
C THR A 36 26.34 -20.58 -6.61
N THR A 37 25.21 -19.86 -6.58
CA THR A 37 25.21 -18.40 -6.72
C THR A 37 24.29 -17.73 -5.72
N LEU A 38 22.98 -17.99 -5.76
CA LEU A 38 21.99 -17.16 -5.06
C LEU A 38 22.05 -17.31 -3.54
N LEU A 39 22.03 -18.53 -2.98
CA LEU A 39 22.10 -18.70 -1.52
C LEU A 39 23.48 -18.36 -0.95
N PRO A 40 24.62 -18.70 -1.61
CA PRO A 40 25.93 -18.19 -1.20
C PRO A 40 26.00 -16.66 -1.18
N ALA A 41 25.51 -15.98 -2.21
CA ALA A 41 25.48 -14.52 -2.25
C ALA A 41 24.60 -13.93 -1.13
N SER A 42 23.39 -14.48 -0.92
CA SER A 42 22.53 -14.05 0.19
C SER A 42 23.19 -14.21 1.56
N ALA A 43 23.91 -15.31 1.79
CA ALA A 43 24.60 -15.51 3.06
C ALA A 43 25.85 -14.63 3.23
N ALA A 44 26.50 -14.24 2.13
CA ALA A 44 27.64 -13.33 2.16
C ALA A 44 27.23 -11.92 2.63
N GLU A 45 26.05 -11.45 2.21
CA GLU A 45 25.50 -10.15 2.65
C GLU A 45 25.05 -10.15 4.12
N PHE A 46 24.71 -11.31 4.67
CA PHE A 46 24.20 -11.46 6.04
C PHE A 46 24.98 -12.51 6.82
N PRO A 47 26.06 -12.14 7.54
CA PRO A 47 26.94 -13.08 8.22
C PRO A 47 26.27 -14.01 9.26
N ALA A 48 25.10 -13.62 9.78
CA ALA A 48 24.29 -14.43 10.68
C ALA A 48 23.55 -15.59 9.99
N LEU A 49 23.56 -15.62 8.66
CA LEU A 49 22.92 -16.63 7.82
C LEU A 49 23.98 -17.61 7.29
N SER A 50 23.54 -18.85 7.09
CA SER A 50 24.35 -19.87 6.42
C SER A 50 23.57 -20.42 5.23
N PRO A 51 24.17 -20.66 4.05
CA PRO A 51 23.44 -21.17 2.89
C PRO A 51 22.68 -22.47 3.21
N SER A 52 23.25 -23.33 4.05
CA SER A 52 22.64 -24.59 4.48
C SER A 52 21.40 -24.42 5.37
N SER A 53 21.18 -23.25 5.97
CA SER A 53 19.98 -22.92 6.74
C SER A 53 18.86 -22.28 5.93
N LEU A 54 19.14 -21.82 4.71
CA LEU A 54 18.17 -21.12 3.86
C LEU A 54 17.38 -22.11 3.01
N ARG A 55 16.06 -21.91 2.92
CA ARG A 55 15.16 -22.71 2.09
C ARG A 55 14.26 -21.79 1.30
N VAL A 56 14.13 -22.05 0.01
CA VAL A 56 13.10 -21.40 -0.81
C VAL A 56 11.77 -22.03 -0.42
N ASN A 57 10.89 -21.21 0.15
CA ASN A 57 9.52 -21.60 0.46
C ASN A 57 8.66 -21.62 -0.80
N GLU A 58 8.79 -20.55 -1.60
CA GLU A 58 8.09 -20.40 -2.87
C GLU A 58 8.99 -19.72 -3.90
N ALA A 59 8.83 -20.12 -5.16
CA ALA A 59 9.53 -19.57 -6.31
C ALA A 59 8.53 -19.30 -7.44
N LEU A 60 8.32 -18.04 -7.78
CA LEU A 60 7.29 -17.59 -8.70
C LEU A 60 7.90 -16.81 -9.85
N VAL A 61 7.50 -17.11 -11.08
CA VAL A 61 7.67 -16.18 -12.20
C VAL A 61 6.45 -15.26 -12.23
N VAL A 62 6.68 -13.98 -12.01
CA VAL A 62 5.66 -12.93 -12.02
C VAL A 62 5.73 -12.17 -13.34
N LYS A 63 4.58 -12.01 -13.99
CA LYS A 63 4.40 -11.18 -15.19
C LYS A 63 3.65 -9.91 -14.83
N TYR A 64 4.25 -8.79 -15.20
CA TYR A 64 3.61 -7.48 -15.30
C TYR A 64 3.34 -7.17 -16.76
N ASP A 65 2.12 -6.77 -17.09
CA ASP A 65 1.65 -6.63 -18.46
C ASP A 65 0.80 -5.37 -18.63
N ALA A 66 1.32 -4.40 -19.37
CA ALA A 66 0.63 -3.12 -19.57
C ALA A 66 -0.72 -3.27 -20.27
N ALA A 67 -0.84 -4.20 -21.23
CA ALA A 67 -2.04 -4.36 -22.05
C ALA A 67 -3.24 -4.92 -21.26
N SER A 68 -2.98 -5.80 -20.28
CA SER A 68 -4.05 -6.41 -19.46
C SER A 68 -4.40 -5.62 -18.20
N GLY A 69 -3.65 -4.57 -17.84
CA GLY A 69 -3.80 -3.85 -16.58
C GLY A 69 -3.18 -4.54 -15.36
N HIS A 70 -2.77 -5.82 -15.47
CA HIS A 70 -2.00 -6.54 -14.46
C HIS A 70 -0.52 -6.13 -14.52
N ASN A 71 -0.24 -4.85 -14.30
CA ASN A 71 1.04 -4.22 -14.66
C ASN A 71 1.86 -3.71 -13.46
N CYS A 72 1.37 -3.92 -12.24
CA CYS A 72 2.02 -3.49 -11.01
C CYS A 72 1.73 -4.47 -9.87
N LEU A 73 2.30 -4.21 -8.70
CA LEU A 73 1.87 -4.83 -7.45
C LEU A 73 1.91 -3.73 -6.39
N PRO A 74 0.83 -3.42 -5.66
CA PRO A 74 0.82 -2.36 -4.65
C PRO A 74 1.86 -2.57 -3.55
N VAL A 75 2.03 -1.56 -2.69
CA VAL A 75 2.93 -1.67 -1.53
C VAL A 75 2.51 -2.84 -0.66
N HIS A 76 3.45 -3.73 -0.37
CA HIS A 76 3.27 -4.91 0.45
C HIS A 76 4.58 -5.28 1.15
N GLN A 77 4.49 -6.29 2.01
CA GLN A 77 5.61 -6.98 2.61
C GLN A 77 5.47 -8.48 2.35
N ASP A 78 6.60 -9.18 2.38
CA ASP A 78 6.65 -10.61 2.20
C ASP A 78 6.70 -11.35 3.53
N PHE A 79 6.01 -12.48 3.58
CA PHE A 79 6.12 -13.44 4.68
C PHE A 79 7.35 -14.34 4.52
N SER A 80 8.49 -13.74 4.21
CA SER A 80 9.80 -14.37 4.02
C SER A 80 10.83 -13.73 4.96
N LEU A 81 11.94 -14.43 5.19
CA LEU A 81 13.11 -13.80 5.82
C LEU A 81 13.81 -12.89 4.82
N LEU A 82 14.08 -13.44 3.63
CA LEU A 82 14.69 -12.74 2.51
C LEU A 82 13.84 -12.97 1.26
N THR A 83 13.79 -11.95 0.41
CA THR A 83 13.20 -12.04 -0.92
C THR A 83 14.28 -11.71 -1.95
N LEU A 84 14.32 -12.51 -3.03
CA LEU A 84 15.19 -12.32 -4.18
C LEU A 84 14.36 -12.12 -5.44
N ASN A 85 14.55 -10.98 -6.10
CA ASN A 85 13.89 -10.64 -7.36
C ASN A 85 14.94 -10.70 -8.47
N VAL A 86 14.88 -11.72 -9.32
CA VAL A 86 15.76 -11.88 -10.49
C VAL A 86 15.04 -11.37 -11.73
N ALA A 87 15.63 -10.39 -12.41
CA ALA A 87 15.06 -9.85 -13.64
C ALA A 87 15.19 -10.87 -14.79
N LEU A 88 14.07 -11.18 -15.46
CA LEU A 88 14.04 -12.13 -16.58
C LEU A 88 13.84 -11.44 -17.93
N SER A 89 13.19 -10.28 -17.94
CA SER A 89 13.03 -9.43 -19.13
C SER A 89 14.25 -8.57 -19.39
N ASP A 90 14.50 -8.29 -20.67
CA ASP A 90 15.39 -7.21 -21.12
C ASP A 90 14.74 -5.85 -20.82
N SER A 91 15.52 -4.86 -20.37
CA SER A 91 14.97 -3.54 -20.03
C SER A 91 14.37 -2.82 -21.24
N ASN A 92 14.75 -3.17 -22.47
CA ASN A 92 14.15 -2.62 -23.69
C ASN A 92 12.80 -3.25 -24.05
N SER A 93 12.35 -4.31 -23.34
CA SER A 93 11.09 -4.99 -23.66
C SER A 93 9.86 -4.37 -22.98
N PHE A 94 10.05 -3.34 -22.16
CA PHE A 94 8.99 -2.64 -21.43
C PHE A 94 9.39 -1.19 -21.09
N THR A 95 8.43 -0.35 -20.74
CA THR A 95 8.69 1.02 -20.24
C THR A 95 8.23 1.15 -18.79
N ARG A 96 9.00 1.91 -17.98
CA ARG A 96 8.87 2.02 -16.51
C ARG A 96 9.13 0.67 -15.82
N GLY A 97 8.44 0.33 -14.74
CA GLY A 97 8.71 -0.87 -13.94
C GLY A 97 9.84 -0.71 -12.92
N GLY A 98 10.26 -1.84 -12.36
CA GLY A 98 11.21 -1.92 -11.25
C GLY A 98 10.54 -2.30 -9.93
N THR A 99 11.33 -2.29 -8.86
CA THR A 99 10.88 -2.54 -7.49
C THR A 99 11.19 -1.29 -6.67
N TRP A 100 10.15 -0.64 -6.15
CA TRP A 100 10.28 0.53 -5.30
C TRP A 100 10.32 0.12 -3.84
N PHE A 101 11.18 0.77 -3.04
CA PHE A 101 11.35 0.50 -1.61
C PHE A 101 11.02 1.74 -0.79
N GLN A 102 10.18 1.58 0.24
CA GLN A 102 9.72 2.70 1.05
C GLN A 102 10.84 3.38 1.83
N HIS A 103 11.73 2.60 2.44
CA HIS A 103 12.80 3.14 3.29
C HIS A 103 13.74 4.09 2.53
N SER A 104 14.06 3.77 1.27
CA SER A 104 14.91 4.63 0.43
C SER A 104 14.12 5.63 -0.41
N GLY A 105 12.83 5.38 -0.67
CA GLY A 105 12.02 6.12 -1.63
C GLY A 105 12.44 5.89 -3.09
N THR A 106 13.30 4.90 -3.36
CA THR A 106 13.91 4.68 -4.68
C THR A 106 13.35 3.47 -5.40
N THR A 107 13.28 3.53 -6.73
CA THR A 107 13.00 2.37 -7.58
C THR A 107 14.29 1.74 -8.06
N VAL A 108 14.47 0.44 -7.80
CA VAL A 108 15.55 -0.36 -8.36
C VAL A 108 15.07 -1.01 -9.65
N VAL A 109 15.79 -0.76 -10.74
CA VAL A 109 15.58 -1.41 -12.04
C VAL A 109 16.78 -2.30 -12.29
N ALA A 110 16.55 -3.61 -12.31
CA ALA A 110 17.58 -4.62 -12.53
C ALA A 110 17.58 -5.06 -14.00
N GLU A 111 18.78 -5.23 -14.57
CA GLU A 111 18.95 -5.78 -15.90
C GLU A 111 18.78 -7.29 -15.93
N ARG A 112 18.50 -7.84 -17.11
CA ARG A 112 18.25 -9.28 -17.26
C ARG A 112 19.40 -10.12 -16.66
N GLY A 113 19.07 -10.98 -15.71
CA GLY A 113 20.01 -11.85 -15.01
C GLY A 113 20.56 -11.28 -13.70
N GLU A 114 20.38 -9.98 -13.45
CA GLU A 114 20.67 -9.38 -12.15
C GLU A 114 19.58 -9.74 -11.12
N ALA A 115 19.96 -9.68 -9.84
CA ALA A 115 19.09 -10.01 -8.73
C ALA A 115 19.11 -8.90 -7.68
N VAL A 116 17.92 -8.52 -7.20
CA VAL A 116 17.74 -7.61 -6.06
C VAL A 116 17.42 -8.48 -4.84
N LEU A 117 18.27 -8.41 -3.81
CA LEU A 117 18.07 -9.07 -2.52
C LEU A 117 17.58 -8.05 -1.50
N HIS A 118 16.53 -8.37 -0.75
CA HIS A 118 16.08 -7.56 0.37
C HIS A 118 15.49 -8.42 1.50
N ALA A 119 15.34 -7.84 2.69
CA ALA A 119 14.57 -8.46 3.75
C ALA A 119 13.09 -8.47 3.37
N GLY A 120 12.39 -9.59 3.62
CA GLY A 120 10.98 -9.75 3.22
C GLY A 120 10.05 -8.71 3.86
N ARG A 121 10.39 -8.26 5.08
CA ARG A 121 9.63 -7.27 5.85
C ARG A 121 9.83 -5.82 5.42
N ILE A 122 10.62 -5.53 4.39
CA ILE A 122 10.73 -4.15 3.91
C ILE A 122 9.53 -3.84 3.01
N PRO A 123 8.74 -2.78 3.31
CA PRO A 123 7.64 -2.36 2.43
C PRO A 123 8.18 -1.99 1.04
N HIS A 124 7.60 -2.61 0.02
CA HIS A 124 8.02 -2.43 -1.37
C HIS A 124 6.86 -2.66 -2.33
N CYS A 125 6.99 -2.21 -3.57
CA CYS A 125 5.97 -2.42 -4.60
C CYS A 125 6.59 -2.69 -5.97
N GLY A 126 5.80 -3.32 -6.85
CA GLY A 126 6.12 -3.43 -8.26
C GLY A 126 5.63 -2.18 -8.98
N VAL A 127 6.55 -1.32 -9.43
CA VAL A 127 6.20 -0.07 -10.12
C VAL A 127 5.42 -0.40 -11.41
N PRO A 128 4.34 0.34 -11.73
CA PRO A 128 3.56 0.09 -12.94
C PRO A 128 4.39 0.12 -14.22
N VAL A 129 4.21 -0.92 -15.03
CA VAL A 129 4.71 -1.01 -16.41
C VAL A 129 3.72 -0.31 -17.33
N SER A 130 4.19 0.70 -18.08
CA SER A 130 3.31 1.50 -18.95
C SER A 130 3.22 0.97 -20.39
N SER A 131 4.17 0.15 -20.82
CA SER A 131 4.13 -0.55 -22.12
C SER A 131 4.95 -1.84 -22.08
N GLY A 132 4.59 -2.82 -22.91
CA GLY A 132 5.25 -4.12 -22.97
C GLY A 132 4.92 -5.03 -21.78
N SER A 133 5.77 -6.05 -21.58
CA SER A 133 5.66 -6.99 -20.47
C SER A 133 7.00 -7.17 -19.76
N ARG A 134 6.97 -7.15 -18.43
CA ARG A 134 8.12 -7.41 -17.56
C ARG A 134 7.92 -8.72 -16.83
N TYR A 135 8.91 -9.61 -16.92
CA TYR A 135 8.96 -10.86 -16.19
C TYR A 135 10.06 -10.80 -15.13
N GLN A 136 9.75 -11.30 -13.93
CA GLN A 136 10.74 -11.48 -12.86
C GLN A 136 10.52 -12.82 -12.17
N LEU A 137 11.61 -13.42 -11.70
CA LEU A 137 11.56 -14.55 -10.78
C LEU A 137 11.67 -14.01 -9.36
N VAL A 138 10.68 -14.31 -8.52
CA VAL A 138 10.65 -13.96 -7.11
C VAL A 138 10.86 -15.22 -6.28
N LEU A 139 11.83 -15.19 -5.36
CA LEU A 139 12.12 -16.28 -4.45
C LEU A 139 11.88 -15.82 -3.02
N PHE A 140 10.97 -16.51 -2.32
CA PHE A 140 10.70 -16.27 -0.91
C PHE A 140 11.51 -17.25 -0.07
N ILE A 141 12.47 -16.74 0.68
CA ILE A 141 13.46 -17.55 1.41
C ILE A 141 13.18 -17.48 2.90
N LEU A 142 13.11 -18.66 3.53
CA LEU A 142 13.01 -18.85 4.97
C LEU A 142 14.33 -19.39 5.53
N SER A 143 14.51 -19.25 6.85
CA SER A 143 15.61 -19.89 7.57
C SER A 143 15.10 -20.92 8.56
N THR A 144 15.72 -22.09 8.59
CA THR A 144 15.47 -23.10 9.63
C THR A 144 16.09 -22.74 10.98
N LYS A 145 17.01 -21.76 11.01
CA LYS A 145 17.65 -21.26 12.25
C LYS A 145 16.99 -19.98 12.78
N HIS A 146 16.37 -19.20 11.90
CA HIS A 146 15.74 -17.92 12.23
C HIS A 146 14.26 -17.95 11.80
N PRO A 147 13.38 -18.64 12.55
CA PRO A 147 11.96 -18.70 12.22
C PRO A 147 11.28 -17.33 12.40
N ASP A 148 10.42 -16.94 11.46
CA ASP A 148 9.63 -15.70 11.52
C ASP A 148 8.45 -15.84 12.51
N VAL A 149 8.75 -15.74 13.80
CA VAL A 149 7.73 -15.81 14.86
C VAL A 149 6.85 -14.56 14.86
N CYS A 150 7.44 -13.38 14.71
CA CYS A 150 6.71 -12.11 14.63
C CYS A 150 5.67 -12.15 13.50
N GLY A 151 6.10 -12.56 12.32
CA GLY A 151 5.22 -12.63 11.16
C GLY A 151 4.06 -13.58 11.27
N ARG A 152 4.27 -14.73 11.91
CA ARG A 152 3.18 -15.66 12.19
C ARG A 152 2.17 -15.08 13.17
N LEU A 153 2.65 -14.40 14.22
CA LEU A 153 1.77 -13.71 15.17
C LEU A 153 1.02 -12.58 14.48
N GLN A 154 1.71 -11.77 13.67
CA GLN A 154 1.10 -10.70 12.88
C GLN A 154 0.00 -11.23 11.95
N ALA A 155 0.25 -12.31 11.20
CA ALA A 155 -0.78 -12.93 10.35
C ALA A 155 -2.00 -13.43 11.14
N ILE A 156 -1.79 -14.03 12.31
CA ILE A 156 -2.89 -14.46 13.19
C ILE A 156 -3.66 -13.24 13.70
N GLY A 157 -2.96 -12.21 14.17
CA GLY A 157 -3.56 -10.95 14.63
C GLY A 157 -4.42 -10.30 13.55
N ALA A 158 -3.88 -10.16 12.33
CA ALA A 158 -4.57 -9.63 11.16
C ALA A 158 -5.85 -10.42 10.86
N ALA A 159 -5.76 -11.75 10.80
CA ALA A 159 -6.88 -12.62 10.50
C ALA A 159 -7.98 -12.56 11.58
N THR A 160 -7.60 -12.44 12.85
CA THR A 160 -8.55 -12.27 13.96
C THR A 160 -9.24 -10.91 13.88
N GLY A 161 -8.49 -9.84 13.58
CA GLY A 161 -9.04 -8.48 13.41
C GLY A 161 -10.01 -8.39 12.23
N ALA A 162 -9.65 -8.95 11.08
CA ALA A 162 -10.50 -8.96 9.88
C ALA A 162 -11.81 -9.74 10.06
N ARG A 163 -11.84 -10.73 10.96
CA ARG A 163 -13.06 -11.48 11.30
C ARG A 163 -13.96 -10.75 12.28
N ALA A 164 -13.45 -9.73 12.97
CA ALA A 164 -14.24 -8.90 13.85
C ALA A 164 -15.23 -8.10 13.00
N GLN A 165 -16.46 -8.58 12.86
CA GLN A 165 -17.57 -7.83 12.23
C GLN A 165 -18.02 -6.66 13.14
N GLY A 166 -17.08 -5.81 13.58
CA GLY A 166 -17.30 -4.76 14.59
C GLY A 166 -17.41 -5.26 16.03
N GLY A 167 -17.15 -6.55 16.29
CA GLY A 167 -17.16 -7.10 17.64
C GLY A 167 -15.91 -6.71 18.44
N ALA A 168 -16.08 -5.92 19.50
CA ALA A 168 -14.97 -5.47 20.36
C ALA A 168 -14.14 -6.64 20.93
N GLN A 169 -14.73 -7.82 21.13
CA GLN A 169 -14.04 -8.99 21.65
C GLN A 169 -12.94 -9.50 20.71
N ASP A 170 -13.23 -9.60 19.41
CA ASP A 170 -12.28 -10.09 18.42
C ASP A 170 -11.17 -9.07 18.15
N ILE A 171 -11.50 -7.77 18.17
CA ILE A 171 -10.48 -6.70 18.08
C ILE A 171 -9.54 -6.75 19.28
N ASN A 172 -10.06 -6.95 20.50
CA ASN A 172 -9.22 -7.11 21.70
C ASN A 172 -8.31 -8.35 21.61
N LEU A 173 -8.79 -9.47 21.04
CA LEU A 173 -7.95 -10.64 20.82
C LEU A 173 -6.86 -10.35 19.78
N SER A 174 -7.20 -9.64 18.70
CA SER A 174 -6.23 -9.18 17.70
C SER A 174 -5.14 -8.32 18.33
N VAL A 175 -5.51 -7.33 19.15
CA VAL A 175 -4.57 -6.51 19.94
C VAL A 175 -3.63 -7.37 20.77
N GLN A 176 -4.13 -8.32 21.56
CA GLN A 176 -3.28 -9.20 22.39
C GLN A 176 -2.25 -9.99 21.57
N VAL A 177 -2.65 -10.47 20.37
CA VAL A 177 -1.77 -11.23 19.48
C VAL A 177 -0.74 -10.29 18.84
N LEU A 178 -1.13 -9.11 18.37
CA LEU A 178 -0.24 -8.12 17.77
C LEU A 178 0.75 -7.55 18.79
N GLU A 179 0.34 -7.34 20.04
CA GLU A 179 1.25 -7.01 21.14
C GLU A 179 2.33 -8.08 21.34
N ARG A 180 1.99 -9.37 21.16
CA ARG A 180 2.99 -10.45 21.17
C ARG A 180 3.91 -10.37 19.96
N ALA A 181 3.39 -9.99 18.79
CA ALA A 181 4.18 -9.82 17.57
C ALA A 181 5.23 -8.70 17.77
N VAL A 182 4.83 -7.51 18.22
CA VAL A 182 5.76 -6.38 18.45
C VAL A 182 6.73 -6.65 19.60
N ARG A 183 6.38 -7.49 20.58
CA ARG A 183 7.35 -7.98 21.59
C ARG A 183 8.39 -8.93 21.01
N ALA A 184 7.99 -9.76 20.03
CA ALA A 184 8.91 -10.68 19.35
C ALA A 184 9.84 -9.94 18.37
N ASN A 185 9.34 -8.91 17.68
CA ASN A 185 10.14 -8.00 16.87
C ASN A 185 9.56 -6.57 16.93
N ASN A 186 10.21 -5.70 17.70
CA ASN A 186 9.74 -4.32 17.89
C ASN A 186 10.04 -3.38 16.71
N ARG A 187 10.62 -3.91 15.62
CA ARG A 187 10.92 -3.20 14.37
C ARG A 187 9.97 -3.56 13.23
N ASP A 188 8.96 -4.40 13.47
CA ASP A 188 7.97 -4.76 12.45
C ASP A 188 6.91 -3.66 12.33
N CYS A 189 7.04 -2.79 11.32
CA CYS A 189 6.13 -1.67 11.10
C CYS A 189 4.67 -2.14 10.92
N GLU A 190 4.45 -3.23 10.21
CA GLU A 190 3.10 -3.74 9.92
C GLU A 190 2.37 -4.17 11.19
N SER A 191 3.02 -4.87 12.12
CA SER A 191 2.42 -5.20 13.42
C SER A 191 2.05 -3.93 14.21
N TRP A 192 2.88 -2.89 14.17
CA TRP A 192 2.59 -1.61 14.81
C TRP A 192 1.41 -0.89 14.15
N SER A 193 1.35 -0.83 12.82
CA SER A 193 0.24 -0.22 12.07
C SER A 193 -1.08 -0.93 12.35
N GLN A 194 -1.11 -2.27 12.29
CA GLN A 194 -2.32 -3.04 12.60
C GLN A 194 -2.77 -2.86 14.05
N LEU A 195 -1.82 -2.78 14.99
CA LEU A 195 -2.11 -2.49 16.38
C LEU A 195 -2.73 -1.10 16.52
N ALA A 196 -2.23 -0.11 15.79
CA ALA A 196 -2.76 1.24 15.76
C ALA A 196 -4.21 1.30 15.22
N HIS A 197 -4.48 0.64 14.09
CA HIS A 197 -5.84 0.56 13.53
C HIS A 197 -6.82 -0.14 14.47
N ASN A 198 -6.38 -1.17 15.18
CA ASN A 198 -7.20 -1.84 16.18
C ASN A 198 -7.48 -0.94 17.39
N TYR A 199 -6.47 -0.24 17.93
CA TYR A 199 -6.68 0.73 19.01
C TYR A 199 -7.62 1.87 18.59
N ARG A 200 -7.50 2.37 17.35
CA ARG A 200 -8.42 3.35 16.79
C ARG A 200 -9.86 2.81 16.73
N SER A 201 -10.04 1.57 16.27
CA SER A 201 -11.35 0.90 16.26
C SER A 201 -11.95 0.71 17.67
N LEU A 202 -11.12 0.66 18.71
CA LEU A 202 -11.53 0.63 20.11
C LEU A 202 -11.68 2.03 20.73
N ALA A 203 -11.59 3.10 19.93
CA ALA A 203 -11.57 4.50 20.36
C ALA A 203 -10.43 4.85 21.34
N GLN A 204 -9.37 4.04 21.38
CA GLN A 204 -8.17 4.27 22.19
C GLN A 204 -7.16 5.10 21.38
N LEU A 205 -7.52 6.35 21.09
CA LEU A 205 -6.81 7.21 20.14
C LEU A 205 -5.35 7.50 20.55
N ASP A 206 -5.06 7.63 21.85
CA ASP A 206 -3.69 7.87 22.32
C ASP A 206 -2.76 6.68 22.08
N GLU A 207 -3.28 5.45 22.21
CA GLU A 207 -2.51 4.24 21.94
C GLU A 207 -2.33 4.01 20.45
N ALA A 208 -3.36 4.33 19.65
CA ALA A 208 -3.27 4.33 18.20
C ALA A 208 -2.19 5.31 17.72
N ALA A 209 -2.20 6.55 18.23
CA ALA A 209 -1.20 7.56 17.89
C ALA A 209 0.22 7.10 18.25
N ARG A 210 0.43 6.56 19.46
CA ARG A 210 1.75 6.03 19.88
C ARG A 210 2.26 4.91 18.96
N CYS A 211 1.36 4.05 18.49
CA CYS A 211 1.73 2.99 17.56
C CYS A 211 2.15 3.55 16.19
N PHE A 212 1.46 4.56 15.66
CA PHE A 212 1.88 5.21 14.41
C PHE A 212 3.14 6.06 14.56
N ASP A 213 3.31 6.78 15.68
CA ASP A 213 4.57 7.46 16.00
C ASP A 213 5.75 6.46 15.91
N ARG A 214 5.55 5.23 16.41
CA ARG A 214 6.54 4.17 16.31
C ARG A 214 6.81 3.71 14.86
N VAL A 215 5.80 3.63 14.01
CA VAL A 215 5.97 3.31 12.57
C VAL A 215 6.75 4.40 11.85
N ILE A 216 6.43 5.66 12.14
CA ILE A 216 7.10 6.84 11.57
C ILE A 216 8.57 6.86 12.00
N ASP A 217 8.87 6.57 13.27
CA ASP A 217 10.25 6.45 13.75
C ASP A 217 11.02 5.33 13.05
N LEU A 218 10.40 4.17 12.86
CA LEU A 218 11.03 2.99 12.24
C LEU A 218 11.26 3.16 10.72
N SER A 219 10.48 4.02 10.08
CA SER A 219 10.55 4.30 8.65
C SER A 219 11.40 5.54 8.32
N ASP A 220 12.16 6.07 9.29
CA ASP A 220 12.91 7.32 9.18
C ASP A 220 12.03 8.49 8.67
N SER A 221 10.78 8.52 9.15
CA SER A 221 9.77 9.50 8.76
C SER A 221 9.41 9.53 7.28
N ARG A 222 9.52 8.41 6.56
CA ARG A 222 9.22 8.30 5.11
C ARG A 222 7.96 7.50 4.78
N ASP A 223 7.17 7.12 5.78
CA ASP A 223 5.94 6.38 5.56
C ASP A 223 4.75 7.34 5.34
N PHE A 224 4.38 7.52 4.06
CA PHE A 224 3.23 8.33 3.65
C PHE A 224 1.92 7.87 4.32
N ALA A 225 1.70 6.55 4.38
CA ALA A 225 0.45 5.99 4.89
C ALA A 225 0.36 6.18 6.41
N ALA A 226 1.44 5.90 7.14
CA ALA A 226 1.48 6.09 8.59
C ALA A 226 1.30 7.56 9.00
N LEU A 227 1.88 8.51 8.25
CA LEU A 227 1.65 9.95 8.49
C LEU A 227 0.20 10.36 8.23
N SER A 228 -0.40 9.83 7.16
CA SER A 228 -1.81 10.09 6.83
C SER A 228 -2.76 9.51 7.88
N ASP A 229 -2.50 8.28 8.33
CA ASP A 229 -3.29 7.62 9.37
C ASP A 229 -3.13 8.31 10.74
N LEU A 230 -1.92 8.75 11.08
CA LEU A 230 -1.68 9.55 12.29
C LEU A 230 -2.46 10.87 12.22
N ALA A 231 -2.50 11.53 11.07
CA ALA A 231 -3.26 12.76 10.89
C ALA A 231 -4.76 12.55 11.13
N GLU A 232 -5.32 11.46 10.62
CA GLU A 232 -6.72 11.09 10.89
C GLU A 232 -6.96 10.92 12.40
N ILE A 233 -6.06 10.25 13.11
CA ILE A 233 -6.15 10.09 14.56
C ILE A 233 -6.05 11.45 15.27
N ARG A 234 -5.12 12.33 14.86
CA ARG A 234 -4.99 13.68 15.45
C ARG A 234 -6.25 14.53 15.22
N SER A 235 -6.89 14.43 14.06
CA SER A 235 -8.19 15.07 13.81
C SER A 235 -9.27 14.52 14.75
N GLN A 236 -9.36 13.20 14.92
CA GLN A 236 -10.29 12.57 15.89
C GLN A 236 -10.00 12.95 17.36
N GLN A 237 -8.80 13.44 17.67
CA GLN A 237 -8.41 13.96 18.97
C GLN A 237 -8.67 15.47 19.13
N ASP A 238 -9.36 16.11 18.18
CA ASP A 238 -9.55 17.56 18.12
C ASP A 238 -8.22 18.34 18.07
N ARG A 239 -7.21 17.77 17.37
CA ARG A 239 -5.87 18.35 17.19
C ARG A 239 -5.59 18.66 15.70
N PRO A 240 -6.32 19.60 15.08
CA PRO A 240 -6.21 19.87 13.64
C PRO A 240 -4.84 20.40 13.21
N LEU A 241 -4.14 21.15 14.06
CA LEU A 241 -2.80 21.63 13.76
C LEU A 241 -1.79 20.47 13.59
N ASP A 242 -1.80 19.51 14.52
CA ASP A 242 -0.93 18.34 14.44
C ASP A 242 -1.30 17.44 13.25
N ALA A 243 -2.60 17.33 12.94
CA ALA A 243 -3.07 16.62 11.75
C ALA A 243 -2.53 17.25 10.46
N LEU A 244 -2.62 18.58 10.35
CA LEU A 244 -2.10 19.33 9.20
C LEU A 244 -0.58 19.18 9.05
N GLU A 245 0.18 19.20 10.14
CA GLU A 245 1.63 18.97 10.11
C GLU A 245 1.98 17.56 9.59
N CYS A 246 1.25 16.54 10.04
CA CYS A 246 1.42 15.18 9.55
C CYS A 246 1.11 15.06 8.05
N LEU A 247 0.03 15.69 7.59
CA LEU A 247 -0.39 15.67 6.18
C LEU A 247 0.58 16.44 5.28
N ARG A 248 1.11 17.58 5.73
CA ARG A 248 2.15 18.32 5.00
C ARG A 248 3.38 17.45 4.78
N ARG A 249 3.87 16.80 5.83
CA ARG A 249 4.99 15.86 5.74
C ARG A 249 4.69 14.69 4.81
N ALA A 250 3.48 14.11 4.89
CA ALA A 250 3.06 13.04 3.98
C ALA A 250 3.11 13.51 2.53
N LEU A 251 2.52 14.67 2.22
CA LEU A 251 2.49 15.23 0.87
C LEU A 251 3.88 15.62 0.34
N GLU A 252 4.81 16.06 1.21
CA GLU A 252 6.21 16.31 0.86
C GLU A 252 6.95 15.03 0.43
N ILE A 253 6.68 13.90 1.11
CA ILE A 253 7.22 12.58 0.75
C ILE A 253 6.58 12.06 -0.53
N GLY A 254 5.27 12.25 -0.65
CA GLY A 254 4.43 11.75 -1.73
C GLY A 254 4.01 10.28 -1.53
N PRO A 255 2.85 9.88 -2.08
CA PRO A 255 2.40 8.49 -2.01
C PRO A 255 3.27 7.57 -2.87
N PRO A 256 3.36 6.29 -2.49
CA PRO A 256 4.14 5.30 -3.22
C PRO A 256 3.65 5.16 -4.67
N PRO A 257 4.53 4.76 -5.62
CA PRO A 257 4.13 4.53 -6.99
C PRO A 257 3.18 3.33 -7.08
N GLY A 258 2.05 3.53 -7.74
CA GLY A 258 1.02 2.51 -7.87
C GLY A 258 -0.28 3.08 -8.44
N PRO A 259 -1.30 2.23 -8.65
CA PRO A 259 -2.57 2.66 -9.21
C PRO A 259 -3.33 3.62 -8.28
N GLN A 260 -3.09 3.53 -6.97
CA GLN A 260 -3.71 4.42 -5.97
C GLN A 260 -2.95 5.73 -5.76
N GLN A 261 -1.78 5.95 -6.39
CA GLN A 261 -0.91 7.09 -6.08
C GLN A 261 -1.63 8.44 -6.15
N THR A 262 -2.37 8.70 -7.25
CA THR A 262 -3.13 9.94 -7.40
C THR A 262 -4.25 10.04 -6.38
N ALA A 263 -5.03 8.97 -6.21
CA ALA A 263 -6.14 8.94 -5.27
C ALA A 263 -5.68 9.16 -3.81
N ASP A 264 -4.54 8.56 -3.43
CA ASP A 264 -3.95 8.70 -2.11
C ASP A 264 -3.43 10.13 -1.87
N ARG A 265 -2.80 10.74 -2.88
CA ARG A 265 -2.39 12.15 -2.82
C ARG A 265 -3.60 13.05 -2.65
N LEU A 266 -4.63 12.90 -3.49
CA LEU A 266 -5.84 13.73 -3.43
C LEU A 266 -6.58 13.57 -2.09
N ARG A 267 -6.62 12.34 -1.53
CA ARG A 267 -7.20 12.10 -0.21
C ARG A 267 -6.43 12.81 0.91
N ALA A 268 -5.09 12.76 0.88
CA ALA A 268 -4.26 13.49 1.83
C ALA A 268 -4.40 15.01 1.68
N GLN A 269 -4.50 15.52 0.44
CA GLN A 269 -4.79 16.94 0.17
C GLN A 269 -6.18 17.34 0.71
N HIS A 270 -7.19 16.50 0.51
CA HIS A 270 -8.54 16.76 1.04
C HIS A 270 -8.52 16.83 2.56
N SER A 271 -7.91 15.86 3.24
CA SER A 271 -7.78 15.87 4.70
C SER A 271 -7.00 17.10 5.19
N ALA A 272 -6.00 17.57 4.45
CA ALA A 272 -5.26 18.78 4.80
C ALA A 272 -6.15 20.02 4.67
N GLY A 273 -6.98 20.08 3.62
CA GLY A 273 -8.01 21.12 3.45
C GLY A 273 -9.03 21.13 4.59
N ILE A 274 -9.45 19.97 5.08
CA ILE A 274 -10.36 19.87 6.24
C ILE A 274 -9.68 20.40 7.51
N ALA A 275 -8.42 20.01 7.77
CA ALA A 275 -7.68 20.52 8.91
C ALA A 275 -7.48 22.05 8.83
N LEU A 276 -7.24 22.61 7.64
CA LEU A 276 -7.17 24.05 7.41
C LEU A 276 -8.52 24.75 7.68
N LEU A 277 -9.63 24.15 7.26
CA LEU A 277 -10.98 24.64 7.53
C LEU A 277 -11.26 24.71 9.05
N GLU A 278 -10.89 23.66 9.79
CA GLU A 278 -11.04 23.58 11.25
C GLU A 278 -10.17 24.61 11.99
N LEU A 279 -9.03 24.99 11.40
CA LEU A 279 -8.15 26.06 11.88
C LEU A 279 -8.59 27.46 11.43
N GLU A 280 -9.72 27.58 10.72
CA GLU A 280 -10.22 28.82 10.13
C GLU A 280 -9.26 29.49 9.13
N MET A 281 -8.33 28.72 8.54
CA MET A 281 -7.42 29.15 7.48
C MET A 281 -8.10 28.98 6.11
N PHE A 282 -9.12 29.81 5.86
CA PHE A 282 -10.05 29.61 4.75
C PHE A 282 -9.41 29.81 3.37
N GLU A 283 -8.49 30.76 3.22
CA GLU A 283 -7.81 31.00 1.95
C GLU A 283 -6.96 29.79 1.53
N GLU A 284 -6.15 29.24 2.43
CA GLU A 284 -5.34 28.04 2.15
C GLU A 284 -6.21 26.80 1.96
N ALA A 285 -7.30 26.65 2.72
CA ALA A 285 -8.26 25.58 2.50
C ALA A 285 -8.89 25.67 1.09
N GLY A 286 -9.21 26.88 0.65
CA GLY A 286 -9.74 27.15 -0.68
C GLY A 286 -8.79 26.69 -1.78
N ILE A 287 -7.52 27.08 -1.69
CA ILE A 287 -6.47 26.64 -2.63
C ILE A 287 -6.34 25.11 -2.65
N ALA A 288 -6.37 24.47 -1.48
CA ALA A 288 -6.25 23.02 -1.39
C ALA A 288 -7.42 22.29 -2.08
N PHE A 289 -8.66 22.72 -1.84
CA PHE A 289 -9.83 22.08 -2.46
C PHE A 289 -9.98 22.43 -3.94
N ASP A 290 -9.68 23.67 -4.35
CA ASP A 290 -9.70 24.11 -5.75
C ASP A 290 -8.77 23.25 -6.60
N GLY A 291 -7.53 23.03 -6.13
CA GLY A 291 -6.58 22.14 -6.82
C GLY A 291 -7.04 20.68 -6.91
N ILE A 292 -7.83 20.18 -5.96
CA ILE A 292 -8.40 18.82 -6.02
C ILE A 292 -9.50 18.74 -7.07
N VAL A 293 -10.41 19.71 -7.12
CA VAL A 293 -11.55 19.68 -8.06
C VAL A 293 -11.13 20.01 -9.50
N ASP A 294 -10.03 20.72 -9.68
CA ASP A 294 -9.40 20.91 -10.98
C ASP A 294 -8.81 19.61 -11.54
N GLU A 295 -8.18 18.80 -10.67
CA GLU A 295 -7.59 17.51 -11.06
C GLU A 295 -8.63 16.39 -11.16
N ASP A 296 -9.56 16.34 -10.20
CA ASP A 296 -10.71 15.43 -10.18
C ASP A 296 -12.03 16.23 -10.09
N PRO A 297 -12.60 16.60 -11.25
CA PRO A 297 -13.89 17.31 -11.30
C PRO A 297 -15.08 16.52 -10.74
N THR A 298 -14.90 15.24 -10.42
CA THR A 298 -15.94 14.35 -9.89
C THR A 298 -15.89 14.19 -8.37
N ALA A 299 -14.90 14.82 -7.69
CA ALA A 299 -14.72 14.77 -6.24
C ALA A 299 -15.83 15.52 -5.49
N VAL A 300 -16.94 14.84 -5.19
CA VAL A 300 -18.15 15.43 -4.57
C VAL A 300 -17.85 16.04 -3.20
N GLU A 301 -17.07 15.35 -2.38
CA GLU A 301 -16.70 15.79 -1.03
C GLU A 301 -15.86 17.07 -1.08
N SER A 302 -14.88 17.13 -2.00
CA SER A 302 -14.04 18.32 -2.22
C SER A 302 -14.83 19.51 -2.73
N TRP A 303 -15.78 19.31 -3.66
CA TRP A 303 -16.69 20.37 -4.10
C TRP A 303 -17.56 20.91 -2.97
N ALA A 304 -18.06 20.03 -2.08
CA ALA A 304 -18.85 20.45 -0.93
C ALA A 304 -18.00 21.26 0.06
N ALA A 305 -16.78 20.81 0.34
CA ALA A 305 -15.85 21.51 1.22
C ALA A 305 -15.43 22.87 0.64
N LEU A 306 -15.14 22.95 -0.66
CA LEU A 306 -14.86 24.21 -1.35
C LEU A 306 -16.04 25.19 -1.25
N GLY A 307 -17.28 24.70 -1.40
CA GLY A 307 -18.48 25.53 -1.24
C GLY A 307 -18.61 26.11 0.17
N VAL A 308 -18.28 25.32 1.21
CA VAL A 308 -18.24 25.80 2.61
C VAL A 308 -17.16 26.86 2.79
N VAL A 309 -15.96 26.64 2.24
CA VAL A 309 -14.86 27.62 2.27
C VAL A 309 -15.27 28.93 1.62
N MET A 310 -15.84 28.89 0.41
CA MET A 310 -16.27 30.08 -0.32
C MET A 310 -17.32 30.88 0.45
N ALA A 311 -18.25 30.19 1.13
CA ALA A 311 -19.23 30.85 1.99
C ALA A 311 -18.56 31.54 3.21
N LYS A 312 -17.54 30.92 3.81
CA LYS A 312 -16.76 31.50 4.91
C LYS A 312 -15.95 32.74 4.48
N LEU A 313 -15.47 32.74 3.25
CA LEU A 313 -14.78 33.88 2.62
C LEU A 313 -15.74 35.01 2.16
N GLY A 314 -17.05 34.81 2.23
CA GLY A 314 -18.05 35.78 1.75
C GLY A 314 -18.32 35.75 0.25
N GLU A 315 -17.76 34.77 -0.47
CA GLU A 315 -17.92 34.59 -1.91
C GLU A 315 -19.19 33.76 -2.21
N GLU A 316 -20.36 34.34 -1.94
CA GLU A 316 -21.65 33.66 -2.05
C GLU A 316 -21.93 33.07 -3.44
N THR A 317 -21.51 33.77 -4.50
CA THR A 317 -21.72 33.31 -5.88
C THR A 317 -20.91 32.05 -6.20
N ALA A 318 -19.67 31.99 -5.73
CA ALA A 318 -18.81 30.81 -5.88
C ALA A 318 -19.31 29.65 -5.01
N ALA A 319 -19.75 29.92 -3.78
CA ALA A 319 -20.34 28.91 -2.90
C ALA A 319 -21.58 28.25 -3.53
N LEU A 320 -22.48 29.06 -4.12
CA LEU A 320 -23.65 28.57 -4.84
C LEU A 320 -23.29 27.74 -6.08
N ALA A 321 -22.22 28.13 -6.80
CA ALA A 321 -21.73 27.36 -7.94
C ALA A 321 -21.21 25.98 -7.50
N CYS A 322 -20.42 25.91 -6.43
CA CYS A 322 -19.95 24.65 -5.85
C CYS A 322 -21.13 23.74 -5.45
N GLN A 323 -22.14 24.30 -4.76
CA GLN A 323 -23.30 23.52 -4.34
C GLN A 323 -24.11 22.98 -5.53
N ARG A 324 -24.24 23.74 -6.62
CA ARG A 324 -24.87 23.26 -7.86
C ARG A 324 -24.09 22.10 -8.47
N GLN A 325 -22.76 22.18 -8.44
CA GLN A 325 -21.90 21.10 -8.94
C GLN A 325 -22.06 19.83 -8.11
N VAL A 326 -22.07 19.92 -6.77
CA VAL A 326 -22.35 18.80 -5.87
C VAL A 326 -23.69 18.13 -6.20
N LEU A 327 -24.75 18.91 -6.38
CA LEU A 327 -26.07 18.39 -6.73
C LEU A 327 -26.08 17.70 -8.11
N SER A 328 -25.40 18.29 -9.10
CA SER A 328 -25.25 17.70 -10.44
C SER A 328 -24.53 16.37 -10.41
N LEU A 329 -23.40 16.28 -9.70
CA LEU A 329 -22.61 15.06 -9.58
C LEU A 329 -23.37 13.95 -8.84
N ARG A 330 -24.06 14.28 -7.75
CA ARG A 330 -24.89 13.30 -7.01
C ARG A 330 -26.07 12.80 -7.86
N ALA A 331 -26.68 13.67 -8.66
CA ALA A 331 -27.74 13.26 -9.58
C ALA A 331 -27.21 12.30 -10.66
N GLN A 332 -26.01 12.58 -11.20
CA GLN A 332 -25.35 11.69 -12.16
C GLN A 332 -25.02 10.33 -11.53
N GLN A 333 -24.40 10.32 -10.35
CA GLN A 333 -24.09 9.08 -9.61
C GLN A 333 -25.34 8.26 -9.30
N ALA A 334 -26.45 8.90 -8.92
CA ALA A 334 -27.72 8.23 -8.67
C ALA A 334 -28.33 7.65 -9.96
N ALA A 335 -28.19 8.33 -11.09
CA ALA A 335 -28.65 7.84 -12.39
C ALA A 335 -27.82 6.63 -12.87
N ASP A 336 -26.50 6.65 -12.66
CA ASP A 336 -25.60 5.56 -13.03
C ASP A 336 -25.76 4.32 -12.12
N ALA A 337 -26.18 4.51 -10.88
CA ALA A 337 -26.49 3.43 -9.94
C ALA A 337 -27.87 2.77 -10.16
N ALA A 338 -28.75 3.39 -10.97
CA ALA A 338 -30.07 2.84 -11.25
C ALA A 338 -29.97 1.64 -12.23
N PRO A 339 -30.56 0.47 -11.91
CA PRO A 339 -30.49 -0.69 -12.80
C PRO A 339 -31.21 -0.40 -14.15
N GLU A 340 -30.61 -0.84 -15.26
CA GLU A 340 -31.07 -0.59 -16.65
C GLU A 340 -32.54 -0.99 -16.96
N ASN A 341 -33.20 -1.74 -16.06
CA ASN A 341 -34.57 -2.25 -16.25
C ASN A 341 -35.68 -1.18 -16.21
N SER A 342 -35.38 0.11 -15.99
CA SER A 342 -36.38 1.18 -16.04
C SER A 342 -36.43 1.96 -17.37
N ARG A 343 -35.52 1.69 -18.32
CA ARG A 343 -35.49 2.37 -19.64
C ARG A 343 -36.30 1.66 -20.75
N GLY A 344 -37.04 0.60 -20.43
CA GLY A 344 -37.68 -0.28 -21.42
C GLY A 344 -39.18 -0.55 -21.21
N ALA A 345 -39.94 0.35 -20.59
CA ALA A 345 -41.38 0.18 -20.38
C ALA A 345 -42.21 1.41 -20.79
N GLU A 346 -41.94 1.97 -21.96
CA GLU A 346 -42.89 2.85 -22.65
C GLU A 346 -42.87 2.53 -24.15
N THR A 347 -43.74 1.61 -24.58
CA THR A 347 -44.27 1.51 -25.95
C THR A 347 -45.72 1.11 -25.90
#